data_AF-A0A166AH72-F1
#
_entry.id   AF-A0A166AH72-F1
#
_cell.length_a   1.000
_cell.length_b   1.000
_cell.length_c   1.000
_cell.angle_alpha   90.00
_cell.angle_beta   90.00
_cell.angle_gamma   90.00
#
_symmetry.space_group_name_H-M   'P 1'
#
loop_
_entity.id
_entity.type
_entity.pdbx_description
1 polymer ?
#
loop_
_entity_poly.entity_id
_entity_poly.type
_entity_poly.pdbx_seq_one_letter_code
_entity_poly.pdbx_strand_id
1 'polypeptide(L)'
;MLKFSAWQKGLIFVLTLGAIVAISVVQIISVDSTTKTEATLFNLLQFFFSLFFAWFLSLYFGEAQFAASQKKFAIGAFRRIKEIERTINRTQKYVTYLERDENPITRAKIIAVNGGLDAMKDTVASSIADWSDIIGDEIEITRELNKLKNLRSADEEAHQKVSNDNISTENEAKISELKKALPAELVSEFEIDEEDRAIAALEALNDNFHENNKLLLSGFWESDAGFANNLSDISVGHRVFVAKGIAGQRTGALIVFNDKDEQVAVLTNACYVPGGSYDDFVDAIELFYDRTLVPKCFGGQPLTAIVESIEDYDHVSERHHLTISIEQQPMHPSTYSFI
;
A
#
# COMPACT_ATOMS: atom_id res chain seq x y z
N MET A 1 23.29 11.85 -35.08
CA MET A 1 23.54 12.73 -33.90
C MET A 1 24.89 12.34 -33.31
N LEU A 2 25.83 13.29 -33.22
CA LEU A 2 27.11 13.06 -32.54
C LEU A 2 26.84 12.91 -31.04
N LYS A 3 27.17 11.74 -30.47
CA LYS A 3 27.10 11.52 -29.01
C LYS A 3 28.32 12.15 -28.36
N PHE A 4 28.18 13.36 -27.82
CA PHE A 4 29.21 13.98 -26.99
C PHE A 4 29.14 13.42 -25.56
N SER A 5 30.30 13.17 -24.93
CA SER A 5 30.35 12.77 -23.52
C SER A 5 29.92 13.92 -22.60
N ALA A 6 29.51 13.62 -21.37
CA ALA A 6 29.03 14.64 -20.42
C ALA A 6 30.06 15.76 -20.17
N TRP A 7 31.36 15.43 -20.10
CA TRP A 7 32.42 16.41 -19.96
C TRP A 7 32.63 17.25 -21.23
N GLN A 8 32.51 16.66 -22.42
CA GLN A 8 32.56 17.41 -23.68
C GLN A 8 31.37 18.38 -23.79
N LYS A 9 30.17 17.96 -23.40
CA LYS A 9 28.99 18.82 -23.32
C LYS A 9 29.26 20.00 -22.37
N GLY A 10 29.82 19.74 -21.18
CA GLY A 10 30.20 20.77 -20.21
C GLY A 10 31.27 21.75 -20.73
N LEU A 11 32.29 21.24 -21.41
CA LEU A 11 33.35 22.06 -22.00
C LEU A 11 32.80 22.98 -23.11
N ILE A 12 31.96 22.44 -24.00
CA ILE A 12 31.29 23.22 -25.06
C ILE A 12 30.43 24.34 -24.42
N PHE A 13 29.71 24.02 -23.35
CA PHE A 13 28.91 25.00 -22.61
C PHE A 13 29.77 26.14 -22.05
N VAL A 14 30.85 25.82 -21.33
CA VAL A 14 31.76 26.82 -20.73
C VAL A 14 32.41 27.70 -21.80
N LEU A 15 32.86 27.11 -22.91
CA LEU A 15 33.46 27.86 -24.02
C LEU A 15 32.45 28.79 -24.69
N THR A 16 31.22 28.31 -24.92
CA THR A 16 30.16 29.12 -25.54
C THR A 16 29.73 30.27 -24.64
N LEU A 17 29.56 30.01 -23.33
CA LEU A 17 29.25 31.04 -22.33
C LEU A 17 30.38 32.07 -22.24
N GLY A 18 31.64 31.61 -22.21
CA GLY A 18 32.82 32.47 -22.21
C GLY A 18 32.88 33.36 -23.45
N ALA A 19 32.56 32.83 -24.63
CA ALA A 19 32.49 33.60 -25.87
C ALA A 19 31.38 34.67 -25.83
N ILE A 20 30.17 34.34 -25.34
CA ILE A 20 29.07 35.30 -25.19
C ILE A 20 29.47 36.45 -24.24
N VAL A 21 30.05 36.11 -23.09
CA VAL A 21 30.51 37.09 -22.11
C VAL A 21 31.64 37.94 -22.68
N ALA A 22 32.62 37.34 -23.35
CA ALA A 22 33.73 38.06 -23.97
C ALA A 22 33.24 39.05 -25.05
N ILE A 23 32.33 38.63 -25.93
CA ILE A 23 31.72 39.49 -26.95
C ILE A 23 30.97 40.65 -26.29
N SER A 24 30.21 40.37 -25.22
CA SER A 24 29.47 41.40 -24.47
C SER A 24 30.41 42.42 -23.81
N VAL A 25 31.52 41.96 -23.22
CA VAL A 25 32.53 42.83 -22.61
C VAL A 25 33.23 43.69 -23.67
N VAL A 26 33.62 43.10 -24.81
CA VAL A 26 34.23 43.84 -25.93
C VAL A 26 33.26 44.90 -26.45
N GLN A 27 31.97 44.58 -26.56
CA GLN A 27 30.94 45.54 -26.97
C GLN A 27 30.83 46.70 -25.98
N ILE A 28 30.82 46.45 -24.67
CA ILE A 28 30.76 47.48 -23.62
C ILE A 28 31.97 48.41 -23.68
N ILE A 29 33.18 47.86 -23.88
CA ILE A 29 34.42 48.66 -23.92
C ILE A 29 34.51 49.48 -25.22
N SER A 30 33.94 48.99 -26.31
CA SER A 30 34.05 49.62 -27.63
C SER A 30 32.92 50.60 -27.95
N VAL A 31 32.00 50.88 -27.01
CA VAL A 31 30.80 51.71 -27.25
C VAL A 31 31.11 53.06 -27.92
N ASP A 32 32.21 53.70 -27.55
CA ASP A 32 32.56 55.04 -28.06
C ASP A 32 33.28 55.04 -29.42
N SER A 33 33.79 53.89 -29.87
CA SER A 33 34.59 53.75 -31.10
C SER A 33 33.90 52.94 -32.21
N THR A 34 32.75 52.33 -31.92
CA THR A 34 32.09 51.37 -32.82
C THR A 34 31.13 52.06 -33.79
N THR A 35 31.18 51.68 -35.06
CA THR A 35 30.23 52.16 -36.08
C THR A 35 28.85 51.51 -35.94
N LYS A 36 27.79 52.17 -36.41
CA LYS A 36 26.40 51.63 -36.35
C LYS A 36 26.27 50.23 -36.99
N THR A 37 27.04 49.97 -38.04
CA THR A 37 27.10 48.68 -38.73
C THR A 37 27.74 47.59 -37.88
N GLU A 38 28.82 47.88 -37.17
CA GLU A 38 29.48 46.94 -36.26
C GLU A 38 28.61 46.63 -35.03
N ALA A 39 27.95 47.65 -34.47
CA ALA A 39 27.00 47.44 -33.37
C ALA A 39 25.83 46.52 -33.79
N THR A 40 25.35 46.65 -35.04
CA THR A 40 24.31 45.77 -35.58
C THR A 40 24.82 44.34 -35.75
N LEU A 41 26.07 44.16 -36.20
CA LEU A 41 26.71 42.85 -36.34
C LEU A 41 26.88 42.16 -34.98
N PHE A 42 27.33 42.88 -33.95
CA PHE A 42 27.48 42.34 -32.59
C PHE A 42 26.14 41.88 -32.01
N ASN A 43 25.08 42.68 -32.16
CA ASN A 43 23.75 42.31 -31.69
C ASN A 43 23.20 41.06 -32.41
N LEU A 44 23.43 40.96 -33.72
CA LEU A 44 23.02 39.79 -34.51
C LEU A 44 23.80 38.54 -34.11
N LEU A 45 25.11 38.65 -33.86
CA LEU A 45 25.94 37.57 -33.37
C LEU A 45 25.52 37.12 -31.96
N GLN A 46 25.24 38.07 -31.06
CA GLN A 46 24.72 37.80 -29.72
C GLN A 46 23.36 37.07 -29.80
N PHE A 47 22.48 37.47 -30.71
CA PHE A 47 21.20 36.78 -30.94
C PHE A 47 21.43 35.32 -31.34
N PHE A 48 22.29 35.04 -32.33
CA PHE A 48 22.58 33.65 -32.73
C PHE A 48 23.20 32.82 -31.61
N PHE A 49 24.14 33.38 -30.84
CA PHE A 49 24.70 32.68 -29.69
C PHE A 49 23.69 32.42 -28.59
N SER A 50 22.75 33.35 -28.34
CA SER A 50 21.67 33.15 -27.37
C SER A 50 20.73 32.02 -27.79
N LEU A 51 20.41 31.92 -29.09
CA LEU A 51 19.58 30.86 -29.64
C LEU A 51 20.28 29.50 -29.53
N PHE A 52 21.57 29.44 -29.90
CA PHE A 52 22.38 28.23 -29.77
C PHE A 52 22.53 27.80 -28.30
N PHE A 53 22.73 28.76 -27.40
CA PHE A 53 22.81 28.52 -25.96
C PHE A 53 21.48 27.98 -25.42
N ALA A 54 20.35 28.58 -25.77
CA ALA A 54 19.02 28.11 -25.34
C ALA A 54 18.72 26.71 -25.87
N TRP A 55 19.06 26.42 -27.13
CA TRP A 55 18.92 25.09 -27.72
C TRP A 55 19.80 24.05 -27.02
N PHE A 56 21.06 24.39 -26.74
CA PHE A 56 21.98 23.51 -26.03
C PHE A 56 21.53 23.25 -24.58
N LEU A 57 21.07 24.30 -23.89
CA LEU A 57 20.51 24.22 -22.54
C LEU A 57 19.29 23.29 -22.52
N SER A 58 18.39 23.42 -23.50
CA SER A 58 17.22 22.55 -23.64
C SER A 58 17.60 21.08 -23.85
N LEU A 59 18.66 20.79 -24.60
CA LEU A 59 19.15 19.43 -24.79
C LEU A 59 19.80 18.88 -23.52
N TYR A 60 20.59 19.70 -22.83
CA TYR A 60 21.34 19.29 -21.64
C TYR A 60 20.44 19.03 -20.44
N PHE A 61 19.54 19.97 -20.13
CA PHE A 61 18.60 19.83 -19.02
C PHE A 61 17.44 18.88 -19.35
N GLY A 62 17.04 18.82 -20.63
CA GLY A 62 15.97 17.94 -21.08
C GLY A 62 16.26 16.46 -20.79
N GLU A 63 17.47 15.97 -21.10
CA GLU A 63 17.84 14.57 -20.84
C GLU A 63 17.84 14.23 -19.35
N ALA A 64 18.46 15.06 -18.51
CA ALA A 64 18.55 14.81 -17.07
C ALA A 64 17.18 14.91 -16.37
N GLN A 65 16.38 15.92 -16.72
CA GLN A 65 15.03 16.10 -16.19
C GLN A 65 14.10 14.99 -16.66
N PHE A 66 14.24 14.54 -17.91
CA PHE A 66 13.47 13.42 -18.45
C PHE A 66 13.84 12.11 -17.75
N ALA A 67 15.12 11.83 -17.53
CA ALA A 67 15.56 10.64 -16.78
C ALA A 67 15.05 10.65 -15.34
N ALA A 68 15.15 11.79 -14.64
CA ALA A 68 14.60 11.94 -13.29
C ALA A 68 13.08 11.77 -13.26
N SER A 69 12.37 12.33 -14.25
CA SER A 69 10.93 12.17 -14.38
C SER A 69 10.54 10.73 -14.68
N GLN A 70 11.24 10.05 -15.59
CA GLN A 70 11.04 8.64 -15.91
C GLN A 70 11.25 7.76 -14.67
N LYS A 71 12.32 8.01 -13.91
CA LYS A 71 12.59 7.30 -12.65
C LYS A 71 11.45 7.49 -11.65
N LYS A 72 10.95 8.72 -11.47
CA LYS A 72 9.80 9.00 -10.60
C LYS A 72 8.52 8.29 -11.06
N PHE A 73 8.27 8.25 -12.38
CA PHE A 73 7.13 7.51 -12.93
C PHE A 73 7.29 6.00 -12.73
N ALA A 74 8.48 5.46 -12.93
CA ALA A 74 8.78 4.04 -12.72
C ALA A 74 8.57 3.63 -11.26
N ILE A 75 9.03 4.45 -10.30
CA ILE A 75 8.78 4.23 -8.86
C ILE A 75 7.26 4.21 -8.57
N GLY A 76 6.50 5.18 -9.08
CA GLY A 76 5.06 5.23 -8.88
C GLY A 76 4.32 4.04 -9.51
N ALA A 77 4.75 3.60 -10.70
CA ALA A 77 4.21 2.42 -11.37
C ALA A 77 4.53 1.14 -10.60
N PHE A 78 5.76 0.98 -10.13
CA PHE A 78 6.20 -0.15 -9.31
C PHE A 78 5.37 -0.29 -8.04
N ARG A 79 5.12 0.80 -7.31
CA ARG A 79 4.24 0.78 -6.12
C ARG A 79 2.85 0.26 -6.44
N ARG A 80 2.26 0.74 -7.54
CA ARG A 80 0.93 0.28 -7.96
C ARG A 80 0.92 -1.19 -8.37
N ILE A 81 1.98 -1.67 -9.02
CA ILE A 81 2.14 -3.08 -9.38
C ILE A 81 2.27 -3.93 -8.11
N LYS A 82 3.00 -3.47 -7.09
CA LYS A 82 3.11 -4.13 -5.77
C LYS A 82 1.77 -4.21 -5.04
N GLU A 83 0.97 -3.15 -5.08
CA GLU A 83 -0.40 -3.18 -4.55
C GLU A 83 -1.25 -4.25 -5.24
N ILE A 84 -1.19 -4.35 -6.57
CA ILE A 84 -1.89 -5.38 -7.36
C ILE A 84 -1.39 -6.79 -6.99
N GLU A 85 -0.06 -6.98 -6.88
CA GLU A 85 0.55 -8.25 -6.44
C GLU A 85 -0.02 -8.70 -5.10
N ARG A 86 -0.14 -7.76 -4.14
CA ARG A 86 -0.72 -8.02 -2.83
C ARG A 86 -2.18 -8.44 -2.92
N THR A 87 -2.99 -7.75 -3.72
CA THR A 87 -4.40 -8.12 -3.94
C THR A 87 -4.52 -9.52 -4.54
N ILE A 88 -3.71 -9.86 -5.55
CA ILE A 88 -3.70 -11.20 -6.16
C ILE A 88 -3.32 -12.27 -5.13
N ASN A 89 -2.28 -12.03 -4.34
CA ASN A 89 -1.86 -12.94 -3.27
C ASN A 89 -2.98 -13.17 -2.23
N ARG A 90 -3.71 -12.10 -1.85
CA ARG A 90 -4.87 -12.19 -0.97
C ARG A 90 -6.00 -13.00 -1.60
N THR A 91 -6.38 -12.69 -2.85
CA THR A 91 -7.41 -13.44 -3.59
C THR A 91 -7.05 -14.93 -3.68
N GLN A 92 -5.79 -15.27 -3.93
CA GLN A 92 -5.37 -16.66 -3.99
C GLN A 92 -5.51 -17.37 -2.65
N LYS A 93 -5.17 -16.72 -1.52
CA LYS A 93 -5.42 -17.30 -0.19
C LYS A 93 -6.89 -17.66 0.01
N TYR A 94 -7.82 -16.79 -0.41
CA TYR A 94 -9.26 -17.07 -0.35
C TYR A 94 -9.66 -18.25 -1.24
N VAL A 95 -9.15 -18.31 -2.46
CA VAL A 95 -9.47 -19.37 -3.43
C VAL A 95 -8.92 -20.72 -2.95
N THR A 96 -7.68 -20.77 -2.46
CA THR A 96 -7.07 -21.98 -1.87
C THR A 96 -7.84 -22.48 -0.63
N TYR A 97 -8.44 -21.60 0.16
CA TYR A 97 -9.31 -22.01 1.27
C TYR A 97 -10.56 -22.73 0.77
N LEU A 98 -11.18 -22.20 -0.29
CA LEU A 98 -12.37 -22.80 -0.91
C LEU A 98 -12.07 -24.15 -1.59
N GLU A 99 -10.81 -24.46 -1.94
CA GLU A 99 -10.42 -25.77 -2.47
C GLU A 99 -10.67 -26.94 -1.49
N ARG A 100 -10.91 -26.64 -0.20
CA ARG A 100 -11.26 -27.62 0.83
C ARG A 100 -12.74 -28.04 0.79
N ASP A 101 -13.56 -27.44 -0.07
CA ASP A 101 -14.96 -27.83 -0.27
C ASP A 101 -15.05 -29.25 -0.87
N GLU A 102 -15.92 -30.10 -0.31
CA GLU A 102 -16.14 -31.48 -0.76
C GLU A 102 -16.84 -31.54 -2.14
N ASN A 103 -17.46 -30.45 -2.60
CA ASN A 103 -18.18 -30.43 -3.86
C ASN A 103 -17.23 -30.43 -5.09
N PRO A 104 -17.23 -31.48 -5.93
CA PRO A 104 -16.30 -31.63 -7.04
C PRO A 104 -16.48 -30.58 -8.16
N ILE A 105 -17.70 -30.06 -8.35
CA ILE A 105 -17.98 -29.02 -9.36
C ILE A 105 -17.45 -27.67 -8.89
N THR A 106 -17.64 -27.34 -7.61
CA THR A 106 -17.10 -26.13 -6.99
C THR A 106 -15.58 -26.16 -7.04
N ARG A 107 -14.96 -27.29 -6.68
CA ARG A 107 -13.52 -27.50 -6.75
C ARG A 107 -12.95 -27.29 -8.16
N ALA A 108 -13.60 -27.80 -9.20
CA ALA A 108 -13.15 -27.59 -10.58
C ALA A 108 -13.18 -26.11 -11.01
N LYS A 109 -14.19 -25.35 -10.58
CA LYS A 109 -14.25 -23.89 -10.83
C LYS A 109 -13.15 -23.14 -10.09
N ILE A 110 -12.87 -23.53 -8.85
CA ILE A 110 -11.83 -22.93 -8.00
C ILE A 110 -10.44 -23.17 -8.60
N ILE A 111 -10.15 -24.38 -9.10
CA ILE A 111 -8.90 -24.67 -9.80
C ILE A 111 -8.72 -23.76 -11.03
N ALA A 112 -9.79 -23.53 -11.79
CA ALA A 112 -9.73 -22.62 -12.95
C ALA A 112 -9.46 -21.16 -12.54
N VAL A 113 -10.05 -20.70 -11.42
CA VAL A 113 -9.77 -19.38 -10.85
C VAL A 113 -8.32 -19.29 -10.37
N ASN A 114 -7.82 -20.32 -9.69
CA ASN A 114 -6.42 -20.38 -9.25
C ASN A 114 -5.45 -20.30 -10.43
N GLY A 115 -5.70 -21.05 -11.52
CA GLY A 115 -4.90 -20.93 -12.74
C GLY A 115 -4.92 -19.54 -13.37
N GLY A 116 -6.05 -18.83 -13.29
CA GLY A 116 -6.15 -17.43 -13.70
C GLY A 116 -5.33 -16.48 -12.82
N LEU A 117 -5.33 -16.70 -11.50
CA LEU A 117 -4.54 -15.92 -10.55
C LEU A 117 -3.04 -16.14 -10.74
N ASP A 118 -2.60 -17.37 -10.99
CA ASP A 118 -1.20 -17.66 -11.30
C ASP A 118 -0.74 -16.94 -12.58
N ALA A 119 -1.56 -16.95 -13.63
CA ALA A 119 -1.27 -16.18 -14.85
C ALA A 119 -1.20 -14.65 -14.60
N MET A 120 -2.02 -14.12 -13.68
CA MET A 120 -1.93 -12.72 -13.26
C MET A 120 -0.64 -12.44 -12.49
N LYS A 121 -0.17 -13.36 -11.64
CA LYS A 121 1.13 -13.25 -10.97
C LYS A 121 2.28 -13.22 -11.96
N ASP A 122 2.26 -14.09 -12.97
CA ASP A 122 3.27 -14.10 -14.02
C ASP A 122 3.29 -12.76 -14.77
N THR A 123 2.12 -12.18 -15.04
CA THR A 123 1.98 -10.86 -15.67
C THR A 123 2.56 -9.75 -14.80
N VAL A 124 2.31 -9.79 -13.49
CA VAL A 124 2.89 -8.86 -12.50
C VAL A 124 4.41 -9.00 -12.46
N ALA A 125 4.93 -10.23 -12.39
CA ALA A 125 6.37 -10.49 -12.37
C ALA A 125 7.05 -9.98 -13.65
N SER A 126 6.43 -10.19 -14.81
CA SER A 126 6.88 -9.62 -16.09
C SER A 126 6.86 -8.09 -16.06
N SER A 127 5.80 -7.49 -15.53
CA SER A 127 5.70 -6.02 -15.45
C SER A 127 6.76 -5.43 -14.52
N ILE A 128 7.12 -6.12 -13.43
CA ILE A 128 8.25 -5.70 -12.56
C ILE A 128 9.57 -5.80 -13.34
N ALA A 129 9.77 -6.84 -14.15
CA ALA A 129 10.98 -7.01 -14.96
C ALA A 129 11.14 -5.87 -15.98
N ASP A 130 10.06 -5.41 -16.61
CA ASP A 130 10.08 -4.27 -17.55
C ASP A 130 10.58 -2.96 -16.89
N TRP A 131 10.31 -2.78 -15.59
CA TRP A 131 10.79 -1.62 -14.85
C TRP A 131 12.20 -1.80 -14.26
N SER A 132 12.71 -3.04 -14.22
CA SER A 132 14.05 -3.34 -13.69
C SER A 132 15.17 -2.64 -14.45
N ASP A 133 14.96 -2.29 -15.71
CA ASP A 133 15.96 -1.54 -16.50
C ASP A 133 16.08 -0.06 -16.05
N ILE A 134 15.06 0.47 -15.36
CA ILE A 134 14.98 1.89 -14.97
C ILE A 134 15.18 2.07 -13.45
N ILE A 135 14.72 1.11 -12.64
CA ILE A 135 14.75 1.14 -11.17
C ILE A 135 15.26 -0.17 -10.56
N GLY A 136 16.16 -0.86 -11.26
CA GLY A 136 16.67 -2.19 -10.88
C GLY A 136 17.30 -2.22 -9.50
N ASP A 137 18.12 -1.22 -9.17
CA ASP A 137 18.78 -1.10 -7.87
C ASP A 137 17.75 -1.01 -6.74
N GLU A 138 16.69 -0.20 -6.91
CA GLU A 138 15.62 -0.06 -5.92
C GLU A 138 14.80 -1.35 -5.77
N ILE A 139 14.56 -2.08 -6.86
CA ILE A 139 13.86 -3.37 -6.84
C ILE A 139 14.70 -4.43 -6.11
N GLU A 140 16.02 -4.46 -6.33
CA GLU A 140 16.92 -5.40 -5.67
C GLU A 140 17.00 -5.11 -4.16
N ILE A 141 17.17 -3.85 -3.78
CA ILE A 141 17.16 -3.43 -2.37
C ILE A 141 15.82 -3.80 -1.71
N THR A 142 14.71 -3.57 -2.39
CA THR A 142 13.36 -3.95 -1.92
C THR A 142 13.24 -5.47 -1.70
N ARG A 143 13.77 -6.27 -2.63
CA ARG A 143 13.76 -7.74 -2.52
C ARG A 143 14.61 -8.23 -1.37
N GLU A 144 15.79 -7.63 -1.18
CA GLU A 144 16.69 -7.95 -0.07
C GLU A 144 16.06 -7.57 1.28
N LEU A 145 15.41 -6.41 1.37
CA LEU A 145 14.68 -5.97 2.57
C LEU A 145 13.56 -6.95 2.93
N ASN A 146 12.74 -7.37 1.96
CA ASN A 146 11.70 -8.38 2.17
C ASN A 146 12.27 -9.74 2.59
N LYS A 147 13.42 -10.15 2.03
CA LYS A 147 14.10 -11.39 2.40
C LYS A 147 14.60 -11.34 3.85
N LEU A 148 15.26 -10.25 4.24
CA LEU A 148 15.73 -10.03 5.61
C LEU A 148 14.56 -9.98 6.60
N LYS A 149 13.44 -9.36 6.20
CA LYS A 149 12.21 -9.34 7.01
C LYS A 149 11.61 -10.74 7.20
N ASN A 150 11.47 -11.53 6.14
CA ASN A 150 10.93 -12.89 6.25
C ASN A 150 11.84 -13.81 7.08
N LEU A 151 13.16 -13.59 7.04
CA LEU A 151 14.10 -14.31 7.89
C LEU A 151 13.93 -13.91 9.35
N ARG A 152 13.72 -12.62 9.64
CA ARG A 152 13.40 -12.13 10.98
C ARG A 152 12.13 -12.77 11.54
N SER A 153 11.02 -12.75 10.79
CA SER A 153 9.76 -13.34 11.25
C SER A 153 9.88 -14.86 11.47
N ALA A 154 10.61 -15.56 10.59
CA ALA A 154 10.88 -17.00 10.75
C ALA A 154 11.81 -17.32 11.95
N ASP A 155 12.79 -16.46 12.22
CA ASP A 155 13.68 -16.59 13.38
C ASP A 155 12.93 -16.25 14.68
N GLU A 156 12.04 -15.25 14.70
CA GLU A 156 11.17 -14.92 15.85
C GLU A 156 10.22 -16.10 16.18
N GLU A 157 9.65 -16.76 15.17
CA GLU A 157 8.87 -18.00 15.34
C GLU A 157 9.73 -19.19 15.85
N ALA A 158 11.01 -19.26 15.48
CA ALA A 158 11.92 -20.34 15.88
C ALA A 158 12.61 -20.09 17.24
N HIS A 159 12.72 -18.83 17.70
CA HIS A 159 13.47 -18.43 18.89
C HIS A 159 12.74 -18.58 20.23
N GLN A 160 11.61 -19.31 20.28
CA GLN A 160 11.05 -19.81 21.54
C GLN A 160 11.97 -20.79 22.30
N LYS A 161 13.20 -21.10 21.82
CA LYS A 161 14.10 -22.05 22.50
C LYS A 161 15.59 -21.72 22.70
N VAL A 162 16.27 -20.80 22.01
CA VAL A 162 17.67 -20.45 22.34
C VAL A 162 18.02 -19.04 21.85
N SER A 163 18.56 -18.20 22.74
CA SER A 163 19.03 -16.83 22.49
C SER A 163 20.14 -16.78 21.43
N ASN A 164 19.94 -16.02 20.36
CA ASN A 164 20.94 -15.77 19.32
C ASN A 164 20.99 -14.28 18.94
N ASP A 165 21.25 -13.43 19.94
CA ASP A 165 21.20 -11.95 19.86
C ASP A 165 22.14 -11.33 18.80
N ASN A 166 23.18 -12.05 18.37
CA ASN A 166 24.15 -11.53 17.41
C ASN A 166 23.61 -11.46 15.97
N ILE A 167 22.67 -12.34 15.57
CA ILE A 167 22.12 -12.38 14.21
C ILE A 167 21.09 -11.26 14.00
N SER A 168 20.29 -10.96 15.03
CA SER A 168 19.28 -9.90 14.98
C SER A 168 19.92 -8.51 14.77
N THR A 169 20.98 -8.22 15.51
CA THR A 169 21.66 -6.91 15.47
C THR A 169 22.32 -6.61 14.12
N GLU A 170 22.87 -7.63 13.45
CA GLU A 170 23.48 -7.50 12.12
C GLU A 170 22.42 -7.26 11.04
N ASN A 171 21.29 -7.96 11.13
CA ASN A 171 20.16 -7.78 10.21
C ASN A 171 19.52 -6.39 10.37
N GLU A 172 19.38 -5.88 11.59
CA GLU A 172 18.86 -4.52 11.85
C GLU A 172 19.75 -3.42 11.27
N ALA A 173 21.07 -3.54 11.43
CA ALA A 173 22.02 -2.61 10.85
C ALA A 173 21.91 -2.59 9.31
N LYS A 174 21.79 -3.77 8.69
CA LYS A 174 21.64 -3.92 7.24
C LYS A 174 20.30 -3.40 6.73
N ILE A 175 19.20 -3.63 7.45
CA ILE A 175 17.89 -3.05 7.13
C ILE A 175 17.95 -1.52 7.18
N SER A 176 18.58 -0.94 8.20
CA SER A 176 18.75 0.52 8.32
C SER A 176 19.57 1.11 7.17
N GLU A 177 20.63 0.42 6.75
CA GLU A 177 21.46 0.82 5.61
C GLU A 177 20.68 0.77 4.30
N LEU A 178 19.95 -0.32 4.04
CA LEU A 178 19.12 -0.49 2.84
C LEU A 178 17.97 0.53 2.79
N LYS A 179 17.36 0.87 3.93
CA LYS A 179 16.35 1.93 4.02
C LYS A 179 16.91 3.30 3.62
N LYS A 180 18.16 3.62 3.98
CA LYS A 180 18.80 4.89 3.59
C LYS A 180 19.14 4.97 2.10
N ALA A 181 19.34 3.83 1.46
CA ALA A 181 19.64 3.75 0.03
C ALA A 181 18.38 3.87 -0.86
N LEU A 182 17.19 3.66 -0.28
CA LEU A 182 15.92 3.76 -1.01
C LEU A 182 15.43 5.22 -1.12
N PRO A 183 14.75 5.58 -2.23
CA PRO A 183 13.98 6.81 -2.32
C PRO A 183 12.94 6.88 -1.21
N ALA A 184 12.73 8.08 -0.63
CA ALA A 184 11.80 8.30 0.47
C ALA A 184 10.37 7.79 0.16
N GLU A 185 9.97 7.84 -1.12
CA GLU A 185 8.69 7.33 -1.59
C GLU A 185 8.54 5.80 -1.39
N LEU A 186 9.62 5.03 -1.55
CA LEU A 186 9.62 3.58 -1.30
C LEU A 186 9.82 3.27 0.18
N VAL A 187 10.63 4.06 0.89
CA VAL A 187 10.86 3.89 2.35
C VAL A 187 9.56 3.94 3.15
N SER A 188 8.64 4.85 2.79
CA SER A 188 7.33 4.97 3.45
C SER A 188 6.46 3.72 3.38
N GLU A 189 6.69 2.84 2.39
CA GLU A 189 6.00 1.55 2.26
C GLU A 189 6.54 0.51 3.26
N PHE A 190 7.78 0.70 3.75
CA PHE A 190 8.47 -0.17 4.71
C PHE A 190 8.57 0.41 6.14
N GLU A 191 8.18 1.67 6.35
CA GLU A 191 8.23 2.32 7.67
C GLU A 191 7.00 2.06 8.53
N ILE A 192 5.90 1.57 7.94
CA ILE A 192 4.74 1.11 8.70
C ILE A 192 4.69 -0.42 8.57
N ASP A 193 5.36 -1.12 9.48
CA ASP A 193 5.39 -2.57 9.52
C ASP A 193 3.95 -3.10 9.51
N GLU A 194 3.59 -3.87 8.48
CA GLU A 194 2.27 -4.54 8.39
C GLU A 194 2.04 -5.46 9.59
N GLU A 195 3.13 -6.02 10.11
CA GLU A 195 3.16 -6.87 11.30
C GLU A 195 2.91 -6.04 12.56
N ASP A 196 3.61 -4.91 12.74
CA ASP A 196 3.36 -3.97 13.83
C ASP A 196 1.93 -3.40 13.80
N ARG A 197 1.35 -3.19 12.61
CA ARG A 197 -0.05 -2.74 12.48
C ARG A 197 -1.05 -3.81 12.89
N ALA A 198 -0.84 -5.05 12.47
CA ALA A 198 -1.69 -6.17 12.86
C ALA A 198 -1.59 -6.43 14.37
N ILE A 199 -0.38 -6.34 14.94
CA ILE A 199 -0.13 -6.46 16.37
C ILE A 199 -0.81 -5.30 17.13
N ALA A 200 -0.63 -4.05 16.71
CA ALA A 200 -1.28 -2.90 17.35
C ALA A 200 -2.81 -2.98 17.27
N ALA A 201 -3.36 -3.48 16.15
CA ALA A 201 -4.79 -3.71 16.02
C ALA A 201 -5.26 -4.83 16.97
N LEU A 202 -4.47 -5.88 17.13
CA LEU A 202 -4.74 -6.98 18.07
C LEU A 202 -4.69 -6.50 19.53
N GLU A 203 -3.71 -5.67 19.89
CA GLU A 203 -3.60 -5.05 21.22
C GLU A 203 -4.84 -4.21 21.54
N ALA A 204 -5.28 -3.37 20.58
CA ALA A 204 -6.50 -2.57 20.75
C ALA A 204 -7.77 -3.44 20.93
N LEU A 205 -7.87 -4.59 20.25
CA LEU A 205 -8.96 -5.55 20.49
C LEU A 205 -8.87 -6.17 21.88
N ASN A 206 -7.66 -6.50 22.32
CA ASN A 206 -7.43 -7.12 23.62
C ASN A 206 -7.77 -6.15 24.76
N ASP A 207 -7.37 -4.87 24.64
CA ASP A 207 -7.73 -3.82 25.59
C ASP A 207 -9.26 -3.64 25.66
N ASN A 208 -9.93 -3.55 24.51
CA ASN A 208 -11.40 -3.47 24.46
C ASN A 208 -12.06 -4.67 25.16
N PHE A 209 -11.54 -5.88 24.92
CA PHE A 209 -12.03 -7.11 25.53
C PHE A 209 -11.80 -7.12 27.05
N HIS A 210 -10.63 -6.71 27.52
CA HIS A 210 -10.31 -6.67 28.95
C HIS A 210 -11.11 -5.61 29.72
N GLU A 211 -11.28 -4.42 29.15
CA GLU A 211 -12.05 -3.34 29.78
C GLU A 211 -13.54 -3.71 29.95
N ASN A 212 -14.12 -4.37 28.94
CA ASN A 212 -15.55 -4.66 28.91
C ASN A 212 -15.90 -6.10 29.32
N ASN A 213 -14.89 -6.96 29.52
CA ASN A 213 -15.02 -8.41 29.70
C ASN A 213 -15.76 -9.13 28.54
N LYS A 214 -15.84 -8.45 27.39
CA LYS A 214 -16.46 -8.90 26.13
C LYS A 214 -15.98 -7.97 25.01
N LEU A 215 -15.90 -8.47 23.79
CA LEU A 215 -15.54 -7.62 22.64
C LEU A 215 -16.79 -6.88 22.16
N LEU A 216 -16.79 -5.55 22.30
CA LEU A 216 -17.86 -4.67 21.83
C LEU A 216 -17.49 -4.07 20.48
N LEU A 217 -18.28 -4.39 19.45
CA LEU A 217 -18.09 -3.89 18.10
C LEU A 217 -19.27 -3.00 17.72
N SER A 218 -18.96 -1.82 17.19
CA SER A 218 -19.97 -0.92 16.63
C SER A 218 -20.13 -1.19 15.13
N GLY A 219 -21.32 -0.97 14.61
CA GLY A 219 -21.64 -1.09 13.20
C GLY A 219 -22.76 -0.15 12.80
N PHE A 220 -23.04 -0.10 11.50
CA PHE A 220 -24.14 0.69 10.98
C PHE A 220 -24.82 0.01 9.79
N TRP A 221 -26.11 0.32 9.63
CA TRP A 221 -26.91 0.03 8.44
C TRP A 221 -27.13 1.32 7.65
N GLU A 222 -27.12 1.22 6.32
CA GLU A 222 -27.45 2.32 5.40
C GLU A 222 -28.31 1.77 4.25
N SER A 223 -29.26 2.56 3.76
CA SER A 223 -30.26 2.12 2.77
C SER A 223 -29.64 1.72 1.42
N ASP A 224 -28.52 2.33 1.05
CA ASP A 224 -28.00 2.30 -0.31
C ASP A 224 -26.91 1.23 -0.53
N ALA A 225 -26.54 0.50 0.51
CA ALA A 225 -25.42 -0.46 0.46
C ALA A 225 -25.82 -1.91 0.14
N GLY A 226 -27.10 -2.15 -0.20
CA GLY A 226 -27.58 -3.50 -0.52
C GLY A 226 -27.74 -4.41 0.70
N PHE A 227 -27.89 -3.82 1.90
CA PHE A 227 -28.30 -4.56 3.09
C PHE A 227 -29.78 -4.98 3.00
N ALA A 228 -30.19 -5.87 3.90
CA ALA A 228 -31.58 -6.24 4.10
C ALA A 228 -32.45 -4.98 4.26
N ASN A 229 -33.69 -5.08 3.78
CA ASN A 229 -34.56 -3.93 3.53
C ASN A 229 -34.81 -3.05 4.77
N ASN A 230 -34.60 -3.55 5.99
CA ASN A 230 -34.57 -2.76 7.21
C ASN A 230 -33.91 -3.50 8.40
N LEU A 231 -33.65 -2.76 9.47
CA LEU A 231 -33.26 -3.29 10.79
C LEU A 231 -34.46 -3.75 11.64
N SER A 232 -35.70 -3.66 11.17
CA SER A 232 -36.88 -3.89 12.04
C SER A 232 -37.03 -5.33 12.49
N ASP A 233 -36.40 -6.26 11.77
CA ASP A 233 -36.36 -7.69 12.13
C ASP A 233 -35.33 -8.00 13.23
N ILE A 234 -34.57 -6.99 13.67
CA ILE A 234 -33.56 -7.12 14.71
C ILE A 234 -33.91 -6.25 15.91
N SER A 235 -33.88 -6.87 17.08
CA SER A 235 -34.09 -6.20 18.36
C SER A 235 -32.85 -6.35 19.24
N VAL A 236 -32.73 -5.49 20.25
CA VAL A 236 -31.77 -5.68 21.34
C VAL A 236 -31.97 -7.06 21.96
N GLY A 237 -30.87 -7.79 22.21
CA GLY A 237 -30.84 -9.16 22.68
C GLY A 237 -30.94 -10.22 21.57
N HIS A 238 -31.20 -9.84 20.31
CA HIS A 238 -31.22 -10.79 19.20
C HIS A 238 -29.79 -11.27 18.91
N ARG A 239 -29.65 -12.58 18.74
CA ARG A 239 -28.43 -13.22 18.25
C ARG A 239 -28.25 -13.01 16.75
N VAL A 240 -27.06 -12.59 16.35
CA VAL A 240 -26.62 -12.34 14.97
C VAL A 240 -25.29 -13.04 14.70
N PHE A 241 -24.85 -13.05 13.44
CA PHE A 241 -23.60 -13.68 13.02
C PHE A 241 -22.67 -12.65 12.38
N VAL A 242 -21.36 -12.73 12.65
CA VAL A 242 -20.37 -11.81 12.09
C VAL A 242 -19.43 -12.58 11.17
N ALA A 243 -19.30 -12.13 9.92
CA ALA A 243 -18.42 -12.72 8.92
C ALA A 243 -17.86 -11.68 7.94
N LYS A 244 -16.78 -12.02 7.22
CA LYS A 244 -16.34 -11.26 6.04
C LYS A 244 -17.40 -11.35 4.95
N GLY A 245 -17.74 -10.23 4.34
CA GLY A 245 -18.71 -10.18 3.25
C GLY A 245 -18.47 -9.03 2.28
N ILE A 246 -19.45 -8.81 1.40
CA ILE A 246 -19.43 -7.75 0.40
C ILE A 246 -20.74 -6.96 0.53
N ALA A 247 -20.64 -5.65 0.80
CA ALA A 247 -21.77 -4.73 0.87
C ALA A 247 -21.50 -3.49 0.01
N GLY A 248 -22.25 -3.34 -1.08
CA GLY A 248 -22.04 -2.30 -2.08
C GLY A 248 -20.63 -2.36 -2.69
N GLN A 249 -19.82 -1.33 -2.46
CA GLN A 249 -18.42 -1.24 -2.91
C GLN A 249 -17.41 -1.75 -1.87
N ARG A 250 -17.86 -2.20 -0.70
CA ARG A 250 -16.98 -2.67 0.39
C ARG A 250 -16.77 -4.16 0.25
N THR A 251 -15.61 -4.56 -0.26
CA THR A 251 -15.20 -5.97 -0.36
C THR A 251 -14.37 -6.37 0.84
N GLY A 252 -14.70 -7.49 1.50
CA GLY A 252 -13.93 -8.01 2.63
C GLY A 252 -14.23 -7.34 3.97
N ALA A 253 -15.31 -6.55 4.05
CA ALA A 253 -15.71 -5.91 5.29
C ALA A 253 -16.33 -6.92 6.26
N LEU A 254 -16.29 -6.64 7.57
CA LEU A 254 -17.04 -7.43 8.55
C LEU A 254 -18.52 -7.03 8.51
N ILE A 255 -19.36 -8.00 8.20
CA ILE A 255 -20.79 -7.84 8.04
C ILE A 255 -21.51 -8.64 9.12
N VAL A 256 -22.56 -8.04 9.65
CA VAL A 256 -23.53 -8.66 10.55
C VAL A 256 -24.62 -9.32 9.71
N PHE A 257 -24.88 -10.60 9.94
CA PHE A 257 -25.90 -11.40 9.29
C PHE A 257 -26.98 -11.80 10.30
N ASN A 258 -28.24 -11.83 9.85
CA ASN A 258 -29.33 -12.38 10.66
C ASN A 258 -29.35 -13.92 10.61
N ASP A 259 -30.36 -14.53 11.23
CA ASP A 259 -30.60 -15.98 11.25
C ASP A 259 -30.95 -16.57 9.86
N LYS A 260 -31.38 -15.73 8.92
CA LYS A 260 -31.69 -16.09 7.53
C LYS A 260 -30.51 -15.87 6.57
N ASP A 261 -29.31 -15.58 7.09
CA ASP A 261 -28.10 -15.24 6.32
C ASP A 261 -28.25 -13.97 5.45
N GLU A 262 -29.17 -13.07 5.80
CA GLU A 262 -29.30 -11.75 5.16
C GLU A 262 -28.33 -10.75 5.82
N GLN A 263 -27.69 -9.91 5.01
CA GLN A 263 -26.75 -8.88 5.50
C GLN A 263 -27.49 -7.72 6.15
N VAL A 264 -27.10 -7.33 7.35
CA VAL A 264 -27.86 -6.36 8.16
C VAL A 264 -27.07 -5.11 8.47
N ALA A 265 -25.76 -5.21 8.70
CA ALA A 265 -24.94 -4.04 8.99
C ALA A 265 -23.48 -4.32 8.68
N VAL A 266 -22.70 -3.26 8.48
CA VAL A 266 -21.24 -3.33 8.42
C VAL A 266 -20.64 -2.85 9.73
N LEU A 267 -19.65 -3.57 10.24
CA LEU A 267 -18.94 -3.17 11.46
C LEU A 267 -17.97 -2.03 11.14
N THR A 268 -17.90 -1.05 12.01
CA THR A 268 -16.89 0.01 11.96
C THR A 268 -15.56 -0.52 12.45
N ASN A 269 -14.45 0.00 11.93
CA ASN A 269 -13.13 -0.32 12.45
C ASN A 269 -13.03 0.16 13.91
N ALA A 270 -12.97 -0.80 14.84
CA ALA A 270 -12.82 -0.53 16.26
C ALA A 270 -11.36 -0.26 16.66
N CYS A 271 -10.41 -0.63 15.81
CA CYS A 271 -8.98 -0.49 16.03
C CYS A 271 -8.43 0.63 15.15
N TYR A 272 -8.54 1.87 15.63
CA TYR A 272 -7.88 2.99 14.97
C TYR A 272 -6.38 2.95 15.26
N VAL A 273 -5.63 2.28 14.37
CA VAL A 273 -4.17 2.36 14.32
C VAL A 273 -3.80 3.46 13.32
N PRO A 274 -2.90 4.42 13.63
CA PRO A 274 -2.44 5.40 12.66
C PRO A 274 -1.88 4.73 11.40
N GLY A 275 -2.50 4.99 10.24
CA GLY A 275 -2.12 4.34 8.98
C GLY A 275 -2.58 2.88 8.83
N GLY A 276 -3.39 2.39 9.77
CA GLY A 276 -4.08 1.11 9.69
C GLY A 276 -5.26 1.17 8.72
N SER A 277 -5.35 0.15 7.87
CA SER A 277 -6.48 -0.08 6.97
C SER A 277 -7.60 -0.85 7.68
N TYR A 278 -8.79 -0.84 7.08
CA TYR A 278 -9.88 -1.69 7.57
C TYR A 278 -9.50 -3.18 7.52
N ASP A 279 -8.72 -3.59 6.52
CA ASP A 279 -8.25 -4.97 6.38
C ASP A 279 -7.43 -5.42 7.59
N ASP A 280 -6.57 -4.54 8.13
CA ASP A 280 -5.75 -4.85 9.31
C ASP A 280 -6.62 -5.14 10.54
N PHE A 281 -7.73 -4.42 10.68
CA PHE A 281 -8.73 -4.69 11.72
C PHE A 281 -9.42 -6.05 11.53
N VAL A 282 -9.77 -6.40 10.29
CA VAL A 282 -10.41 -7.69 10.03
C VAL A 282 -9.46 -8.85 10.29
N ASP A 283 -8.22 -8.73 9.81
CA ASP A 283 -7.19 -9.74 10.01
C ASP A 283 -6.84 -9.89 11.50
N ALA A 284 -6.82 -8.78 12.26
CA ALA A 284 -6.69 -8.81 13.71
C ALA A 284 -7.85 -9.53 14.40
N ILE A 285 -9.11 -9.35 13.96
CA ILE A 285 -10.25 -10.10 14.49
C ILE A 285 -10.10 -11.61 14.20
N GLU A 286 -9.70 -11.98 12.97
CA GLU A 286 -9.49 -13.39 12.61
C GLU A 286 -8.41 -14.05 13.47
N LEU A 287 -7.32 -13.32 13.71
CA LEU A 287 -6.23 -13.76 14.59
C LEU A 287 -6.69 -13.86 16.05
N PHE A 288 -7.42 -12.86 16.55
CA PHE A 288 -7.92 -12.81 17.93
C PHE A 288 -8.81 -14.02 18.28
N TYR A 289 -9.56 -14.52 17.30
CA TYR A 289 -10.44 -15.68 17.45
C TYR A 289 -9.89 -16.98 16.84
N ASP A 290 -8.65 -16.97 16.34
CA ASP A 290 -7.99 -18.06 15.60
C ASP A 290 -8.92 -18.73 14.56
N ARG A 291 -9.61 -17.90 13.77
CA ARG A 291 -10.55 -18.41 12.77
C ARG A 291 -10.78 -17.48 11.61
N THR A 292 -11.02 -18.08 10.46
CA THR A 292 -11.46 -17.37 9.26
C THR A 292 -12.95 -17.09 9.32
N LEU A 293 -13.32 -15.85 9.05
CA LEU A 293 -14.68 -15.37 9.20
C LEU A 293 -15.46 -15.52 7.90
N VAL A 294 -15.85 -16.76 7.61
CA VAL A 294 -16.63 -17.09 6.41
C VAL A 294 -18.13 -17.18 6.75
N PRO A 295 -19.04 -16.58 5.94
CA PRO A 295 -20.47 -16.68 6.17
C PRO A 295 -21.00 -18.12 6.08
N LYS A 296 -22.09 -18.43 6.77
CA LYS A 296 -22.69 -19.79 6.78
C LYS A 296 -23.17 -20.25 5.41
N CYS A 297 -23.71 -19.33 4.61
CA CYS A 297 -24.18 -19.64 3.25
C CYS A 297 -23.06 -20.15 2.33
N PHE A 298 -21.79 -19.95 2.70
CA PHE A 298 -20.61 -20.51 2.03
C PHE A 298 -19.96 -21.68 2.80
N GLY A 299 -20.67 -22.28 3.76
CA GLY A 299 -20.15 -23.38 4.59
C GLY A 299 -19.18 -22.95 5.69
N GLY A 300 -19.08 -21.65 5.96
CA GLY A 300 -18.20 -21.09 6.99
C GLY A 300 -18.74 -21.21 8.41
N GLN A 301 -17.89 -20.84 9.38
CA GLN A 301 -18.24 -20.77 10.79
C GLN A 301 -18.10 -19.31 11.29
N PRO A 302 -19.10 -18.45 11.10
CA PRO A 302 -19.00 -17.06 11.53
C PRO A 302 -18.91 -16.95 13.06
N LEU A 303 -18.54 -15.77 13.54
CA LEU A 303 -18.70 -15.43 14.96
C LEU A 303 -20.18 -15.24 15.27
N THR A 304 -20.54 -15.45 16.53
CA THR A 304 -21.90 -15.27 17.02
C THR A 304 -21.87 -14.07 17.94
N ALA A 305 -22.84 -13.17 17.79
CA ALA A 305 -22.90 -11.95 18.57
C ALA A 305 -24.32 -11.67 19.05
N ILE A 306 -24.45 -10.85 20.09
CA ILE A 306 -25.73 -10.36 20.59
C ILE A 306 -25.80 -8.86 20.33
N VAL A 307 -26.94 -8.38 19.85
CA VAL A 307 -27.19 -6.95 19.69
C VAL A 307 -27.41 -6.32 21.07
N GLU A 308 -26.53 -5.40 21.47
CA GLU A 308 -26.55 -4.72 22.77
C GLU A 308 -27.37 -3.44 22.73
N SER A 309 -27.24 -2.67 21.64
CA SER A 309 -27.98 -1.43 21.43
C SER A 309 -28.26 -1.21 19.94
N ILE A 310 -29.37 -0.54 19.66
CA ILE A 310 -29.72 -0.01 18.35
C ILE A 310 -30.07 1.45 18.58
N GLU A 311 -29.37 2.34 17.90
CA GLU A 311 -29.60 3.78 17.99
C GLU A 311 -30.68 4.23 16.99
N ASP A 312 -31.30 5.36 17.31
CA ASP A 312 -32.25 6.02 16.41
C ASP A 312 -31.57 6.40 15.09
N TYR A 313 -32.38 6.56 14.05
CA TYR A 313 -31.88 6.94 12.73
C TYR A 313 -31.20 8.31 12.77
N ASP A 314 -29.93 8.36 12.43
CA ASP A 314 -29.22 9.63 12.26
C ASP A 314 -29.51 10.18 10.86
N HIS A 315 -30.37 11.18 10.79
CA HIS A 315 -30.73 11.88 9.56
C HIS A 315 -29.55 12.62 8.91
N VAL A 316 -28.46 12.89 9.63
CA VAL A 316 -27.29 13.59 9.08
C VAL A 316 -26.38 12.62 8.33
N SER A 317 -26.11 11.46 8.92
CA SER A 317 -25.29 10.42 8.30
C SER A 317 -26.08 9.41 7.47
N GLU A 318 -27.41 9.49 7.50
CA GLU A 318 -28.37 8.58 6.86
C GLU A 318 -28.19 7.12 7.32
N ARG A 319 -27.83 6.92 8.59
CA ARG A 319 -27.46 5.61 9.16
C ARG A 319 -28.22 5.28 10.42
N HIS A 320 -28.43 3.98 10.61
CA HIS A 320 -28.76 3.40 11.92
C HIS A 320 -27.53 2.75 12.51
N HIS A 321 -27.13 3.18 13.71
CA HIS A 321 -26.01 2.58 14.42
C HIS A 321 -26.49 1.44 15.31
N LEU A 322 -25.65 0.43 15.45
CA LEU A 322 -25.88 -0.67 16.38
C LEU A 322 -24.56 -1.13 17.00
N THR A 323 -24.64 -1.61 18.23
CA THR A 323 -23.51 -2.22 18.93
C THR A 323 -23.80 -3.69 19.18
N ILE A 324 -22.82 -4.55 18.93
CA ILE A 324 -22.90 -5.97 19.19
C ILE A 324 -21.80 -6.41 20.16
N SER A 325 -22.07 -7.46 20.93
CA SER A 325 -21.09 -8.17 21.74
C SER A 325 -20.82 -9.55 21.16
N ILE A 326 -19.56 -9.92 20.96
CA ILE A 326 -19.20 -11.27 20.50
C ILE A 326 -19.34 -12.27 21.67
N GLU A 327 -20.09 -13.35 21.45
CA GLU A 327 -20.35 -14.37 22.49
C GLU A 327 -19.17 -15.32 22.71
N GLN A 328 -18.37 -15.55 21.66
CA GLN A 328 -17.20 -16.42 21.76
C GLN A 328 -16.12 -15.81 22.65
N GLN A 329 -15.52 -16.66 23.48
CA GLN A 329 -14.26 -16.31 24.13
C GLN A 329 -13.13 -16.34 23.08
N PRO A 330 -12.21 -15.36 23.10
CA PRO A 330 -11.01 -15.44 22.29
C PRO A 330 -10.21 -16.68 22.66
N MET A 331 -9.47 -17.23 21.70
CA MET A 331 -8.65 -18.43 21.96
C MET A 331 -7.37 -18.08 22.72
N HIS A 332 -6.96 -16.80 22.69
CA HIS A 332 -5.72 -16.28 23.27
C HIS A 332 -5.92 -15.09 24.24
N PRO A 333 -6.77 -15.17 25.29
CA PRO A 333 -6.97 -14.06 26.23
C PRO A 333 -5.74 -13.73 27.10
N SER A 334 -4.66 -14.52 27.02
CA SER A 334 -3.53 -14.45 27.95
C SER A 334 -2.15 -14.68 27.33
N THR A 335 -2.04 -14.86 26.02
CA THR A 335 -0.75 -15.18 25.37
C THR A 335 -0.03 -13.96 24.79
N TYR A 336 -0.69 -12.80 24.74
CA TYR A 336 -0.11 -11.53 24.30
C TYR A 336 0.13 -10.58 25.48
N SER A 337 0.52 -11.10 26.66
CA SER A 337 1.22 -10.25 27.63
C SER A 337 2.62 -9.99 27.07
N PHE A 338 2.75 -9.00 26.21
CA PHE A 338 4.07 -8.56 25.76
C PHE A 338 4.80 -7.91 26.96
N ILE A 339 5.96 -8.47 27.24
CA ILE A 339 7.03 -7.91 28.08
C ILE A 339 7.71 -6.80 27.28
#